data_AF-A0A3D3ZJM6-F1
#
_entry.id   AF-A0A3D3ZJM6-F1
#
_cell.length_a   1.000
_cell.length_b   1.000
_cell.length_c   1.000
_cell.angle_alpha   90.00
_cell.angle_beta   90.00
_cell.angle_gamma   90.00
#
_symmetry.space_group_name_H-M   'P 1'
#
loop_
_entity.id
_entity.type
_entity.pdbx_description
1 polymer ?
#
loop_
_entity_poly.entity_id
_entity_poly.type
_entity_poly.pdbx_seq_one_letter_code
_entity_poly.pdbx_strand_id
1 'polypeptide(L)'
;YFQQPLKLGADIAVHSTTKYINGHSDVIGGALILNNEEVYEAIKFYENAAGNVPSPFDTWLTLRGIKTLALRMRQHEENAIMVAKFLAEHPRVEKVYYPGLPSHPDYELAKRQMSGFGGMVSFQFKGVYADVDKLV
;
A
#
# COMPACT_ATOMS: atom_id res chain seq x y z
N TYR A 1 4.30 -7.66 1.64
CA TYR A 1 5.12 -8.14 0.50
C TYR A 1 6.38 -7.30 0.37
N PHE A 2 6.27 -6.01 0.02
CA PHE A 2 7.44 -5.15 -0.23
C PHE A 2 8.13 -4.53 0.98
N GLN A 3 7.51 -4.55 2.15
CA GLN A 3 8.12 -4.04 3.39
C GLN A 3 7.64 -4.86 4.57
N GLN A 4 8.51 -5.00 5.58
CA GLN A 4 8.25 -5.77 6.80
C GLN A 4 8.61 -4.90 8.02
N PRO A 5 7.73 -3.96 8.44
CA PRO A 5 8.04 -2.98 9.48
C PRO A 5 8.52 -3.58 10.81
N LEU A 6 7.97 -4.74 11.21
CA LEU A 6 8.41 -5.42 12.43
C LEU A 6 9.90 -5.84 12.39
N LYS A 7 10.42 -6.18 11.21
CA LYS A 7 11.86 -6.46 11.03
C LYS A 7 12.72 -5.20 11.02
N LEU A 8 12.10 -4.03 10.87
CA LEU A 8 12.75 -2.72 10.88
C LEU A 8 12.63 -2.05 12.25
N GLY A 9 12.06 -2.73 13.26
CA GLY A 9 11.98 -2.24 14.64
C GLY A 9 10.65 -1.58 15.03
N ALA A 10 9.61 -1.65 14.19
CA ALA A 10 8.27 -1.22 14.61
C ALA A 10 7.63 -2.26 15.55
N ASP A 11 6.83 -1.81 16.52
CA ASP A 11 6.09 -2.69 17.43
C ASP A 11 4.82 -3.28 16.79
N ILE A 12 4.20 -2.53 15.87
CA ILE A 12 2.93 -2.89 15.23
C ILE A 12 3.01 -2.58 13.73
N ALA A 13 2.64 -3.54 12.89
CA ALA A 13 2.37 -3.31 11.47
C ALA A 13 0.85 -3.27 11.24
N VAL A 14 0.36 -2.15 10.70
CA VAL A 14 -1.06 -1.91 10.44
C VAL A 14 -1.34 -2.03 8.94
N HIS A 15 -2.40 -2.74 8.59
CA HIS A 15 -2.91 -2.82 7.23
C HIS A 15 -4.38 -2.45 7.16
N SER A 16 -4.75 -1.63 6.17
CA SER A 16 -6.11 -1.68 5.62
C SER A 16 -6.19 -2.90 4.69
N THR A 17 -6.94 -3.92 5.08
CA THR A 17 -7.08 -5.12 4.26
C THR A 17 -7.86 -4.85 2.99
N THR A 18 -8.65 -3.77 2.97
CA THR A 18 -9.38 -3.24 1.81
C THR A 18 -8.52 -3.05 0.56
N LYS A 19 -7.23 -2.73 0.74
CA LYS A 19 -6.34 -2.32 -0.35
C LYS A 19 -5.64 -3.54 -0.95
N TYR A 20 -4.31 -3.56 -0.98
CA TYR A 20 -3.56 -4.62 -1.65
C TYR A 20 -3.74 -6.02 -1.04
N ILE A 21 -3.99 -6.11 0.27
CA ILE A 21 -4.10 -7.40 0.98
C ILE A 21 -5.25 -8.22 0.42
N ASN A 22 -6.48 -7.69 0.45
CA ASN A 22 -7.60 -8.27 -0.27
C ASN A 22 -7.36 -8.17 -1.79
N GLY A 23 -7.17 -6.95 -2.31
CA GLY A 23 -6.77 -6.70 -3.68
C GLY A 23 -7.86 -6.86 -4.74
N HIS A 24 -9.12 -7.03 -4.34
CA HIS A 24 -10.26 -7.26 -5.24
C HIS A 24 -11.37 -6.22 -5.09
N SER A 25 -11.14 -5.16 -4.30
CA SER A 25 -12.06 -4.01 -4.13
C SER A 25 -13.47 -4.37 -3.65
N ASP A 26 -13.63 -5.51 -2.97
CA ASP A 26 -14.91 -6.10 -2.53
C ASP A 26 -14.96 -6.37 -1.01
N VAL A 27 -13.93 -5.99 -0.26
CA VAL A 27 -13.85 -6.14 1.21
C VAL A 27 -13.42 -4.82 1.84
N ILE A 28 -14.03 -4.46 2.97
CA ILE A 28 -13.54 -3.39 3.85
C ILE A 28 -13.05 -4.02 5.15
N GLY A 29 -11.82 -3.71 5.57
CA GLY A 29 -11.30 -4.22 6.83
C GLY A 29 -9.91 -3.73 7.20
N GLY A 30 -9.41 -4.26 8.32
CA GLY A 30 -8.09 -3.95 8.86
C GLY A 30 -7.42 -5.18 9.47
N ALA A 31 -6.11 -5.11 9.64
CA ALA A 31 -5.31 -6.11 10.35
C ALA A 31 -4.16 -5.43 11.09
N LEU A 32 -3.90 -5.92 12.30
CA LEU A 32 -2.74 -5.55 13.12
C LEU A 32 -1.85 -6.79 13.25
N ILE A 33 -0.56 -6.64 12.94
CA ILE A 33 0.44 -7.70 13.07
C ILE A 33 1.42 -7.24 14.13
N LEU A 34 1.61 -8.08 15.14
CA LEU A 34 2.39 -7.81 16.34
C LEU A 34 3.38 -8.95 16.61
N ASN A 35 4.41 -8.67 17.38
CA ASN A 35 5.38 -9.66 17.89
C ASN A 35 5.62 -9.54 19.41
N ASN A 36 4.84 -8.72 20.11
CA ASN A 36 4.89 -8.51 21.55
C ASN A 36 3.58 -8.98 22.20
N GLU A 37 3.69 -9.90 23.16
CA GLU A 37 2.55 -10.53 23.83
C GLU A 37 1.72 -9.54 24.67
N GLU A 38 2.38 -8.64 25.40
CA GLU A 38 1.70 -7.65 26.26
C GLU A 38 0.86 -6.68 25.43
N VAL A 39 1.41 -6.21 24.31
CA VAL A 39 0.69 -5.34 23.36
C VAL A 39 -0.46 -6.11 22.69
N TYR A 40 -0.24 -7.38 22.34
CA TYR A 40 -1.27 -8.24 21.77
C TYR A 40 -2.46 -8.41 22.72
N GLU A 41 -2.22 -8.76 23.99
CA GLU A 41 -3.28 -8.98 24.98
C GLU A 41 -4.11 -7.71 25.21
N ALA A 42 -3.47 -6.54 25.32
CA ALA A 42 -4.16 -5.27 25.47
C ALA A 42 -5.07 -4.95 24.27
N ILE A 43 -4.59 -5.16 23.05
CA ILE A 43 -5.37 -4.96 21.82
C ILE A 43 -6.47 -5.99 21.70
N LYS A 44 -6.21 -7.25 22.07
CA LYS A 44 -7.21 -8.33 21.98
C LYS A 44 -8.36 -8.11 22.93
N PHE A 45 -8.07 -7.65 24.15
CA PHE A 45 -9.08 -7.21 25.11
C PHE A 45 -9.94 -6.10 24.52
N TYR A 46 -9.32 -5.05 23.94
CA TYR A 46 -10.05 -3.95 23.32
C TYR A 46 -10.88 -4.38 22.10
N GLU A 47 -10.36 -5.24 21.23
CA GLU A 47 -11.08 -5.78 20.06
C GLU A 47 -12.37 -6.49 20.52
N ASN A 48 -12.27 -7.32 21.55
CA ASN A 48 -13.42 -8.03 22.12
C ASN A 48 -14.41 -7.07 22.80
N ALA A 49 -13.92 -6.10 23.56
CA ALA A 49 -14.76 -5.14 24.28
C ALA A 49 -15.47 -4.15 23.34
N ALA A 50 -14.79 -3.68 22.29
CA ALA A 50 -15.34 -2.74 21.32
C ALA A 50 -16.18 -3.42 20.22
N GLY A 51 -15.96 -4.71 19.97
CA GLY A 51 -16.71 -5.51 19.01
C GLY A 51 -16.43 -5.18 17.54
N ASN A 52 -15.36 -4.44 17.24
CA ASN A 52 -14.97 -4.05 15.88
C ASN A 52 -14.25 -5.20 15.15
N VAL A 53 -14.92 -6.36 15.04
CA VAL A 53 -14.40 -7.56 14.39
C VAL A 53 -14.93 -7.69 12.96
N PRO A 54 -14.14 -8.23 12.01
CA PRO A 54 -14.59 -8.42 10.63
C PRO A 54 -15.64 -9.53 10.53
N SER A 55 -16.49 -9.45 9.51
CA SER A 55 -17.34 -10.57 9.12
C SER A 55 -16.49 -11.82 8.81
N PRO A 56 -16.92 -13.04 9.19
CA PRO A 56 -16.24 -14.27 8.79
C PRO A 56 -16.15 -14.42 7.26
N PHE A 57 -17.14 -13.91 6.53
CA PHE A 57 -17.14 -13.94 5.06
C PHE A 57 -16.08 -13.02 4.47
N ASP A 58 -15.94 -11.79 4.99
CA ASP A 58 -14.89 -10.84 4.58
C ASP A 58 -13.50 -11.36 4.93
N THR A 59 -13.37 -12.04 6.07
CA THR A 59 -12.15 -12.74 6.47
C THR A 59 -11.78 -13.83 5.46
N TRP A 60 -12.76 -14.63 5.00
CA TRP A 60 -12.55 -15.64 3.96
C TRP A 60 -12.16 -15.02 2.61
N LEU A 61 -12.85 -13.96 2.18
CA LEU A 61 -12.50 -13.22 0.94
C LEU A 61 -11.08 -12.67 1.00
N THR A 62 -10.70 -12.08 2.14
CA THR A 62 -9.33 -11.60 2.37
C THR A 62 -8.32 -12.75 2.28
N LEU A 63 -8.61 -13.89 2.91
CA LEU A 63 -7.76 -15.08 2.86
C LEU A 63 -7.63 -15.65 1.43
N ARG A 64 -8.69 -15.56 0.62
CA ARG A 64 -8.67 -15.88 -0.82
C ARG A 64 -7.77 -14.90 -1.57
N GLY A 65 -7.92 -13.60 -1.33
CA GLY A 65 -7.15 -12.54 -1.97
C GLY A 65 -5.64 -12.62 -1.72
N ILE A 66 -5.24 -13.01 -0.50
CA ILE A 66 -3.82 -13.17 -0.12
C ILE A 66 -3.11 -14.23 -0.99
N LYS A 67 -3.81 -15.26 -1.48
CA LYS A 67 -3.20 -16.35 -2.27
C LYS A 67 -2.56 -15.85 -3.56
N THR A 68 -3.05 -14.76 -4.12
CA THR A 68 -2.51 -14.13 -5.34
C THR A 68 -1.70 -12.88 -5.06
N LEU A 69 -1.48 -12.51 -3.79
CA LEU A 69 -0.82 -11.26 -3.41
C LEU A 69 0.54 -11.09 -4.06
N ALA A 70 1.40 -12.12 -4.03
CA ALA A 70 2.75 -12.03 -4.60
C ALA A 70 2.72 -11.74 -6.12
N LEU A 71 1.85 -12.44 -6.86
CA LEU A 71 1.70 -12.25 -8.30
C LEU A 71 1.16 -10.86 -8.62
N ARG A 72 0.12 -10.42 -7.89
CA ARG A 72 -0.49 -9.09 -8.06
C ARG A 72 0.51 -7.98 -7.75
N MET A 73 1.23 -8.07 -6.63
CA MET A 73 2.18 -7.03 -6.22
C MET A 73 3.34 -6.89 -7.19
N ARG A 74 3.86 -8.00 -7.73
CA ARG A 74 4.85 -7.98 -8.80
C ARG A 74 4.33 -7.22 -10.03
N GLN A 75 3.14 -7.58 -10.52
CA GLN A 75 2.56 -6.92 -11.69
C GLN A 75 2.25 -5.45 -11.42
N HIS A 76 1.79 -5.10 -10.21
CA HIS A 76 1.55 -3.72 -9.81
C HIS A 76 2.82 -2.88 -9.89
N GLU A 77 3.95 -3.39 -9.39
CA GLU A 77 5.22 -2.68 -9.45
C GLU A 77 5.73 -2.55 -10.90
N GLU A 78 5.70 -3.64 -11.68
CA GLU A 78 6.09 -3.63 -13.10
C GLU A 78 5.28 -2.59 -13.88
N ASN A 79 3.97 -2.51 -13.66
CA ASN A 79 3.12 -1.50 -14.29
C ASN A 79 3.41 -0.09 -13.77
N ALA A 80 3.57 0.07 -12.46
CA ALA A 80 3.75 1.39 -11.85
C ALA A 80 5.05 2.05 -12.30
N ILE A 81 6.17 1.32 -12.42
CA ILE A 81 7.41 1.91 -12.94
C ILE A 81 7.28 2.35 -14.40
N MET A 82 6.53 1.61 -15.24
CA MET A 82 6.27 2.02 -16.62
C MET A 82 5.44 3.30 -16.67
N VAL A 83 4.35 3.37 -15.89
CA VAL A 83 3.50 4.57 -15.78
C VAL A 83 4.29 5.75 -15.23
N ALA A 84 5.08 5.56 -14.18
CA ALA A 84 5.87 6.62 -13.56
C ALA A 84 6.90 7.21 -14.53
N LYS A 85 7.58 6.37 -15.33
CA LYS A 85 8.52 6.83 -16.37
C LYS A 85 7.80 7.59 -17.48
N PHE A 86 6.68 7.06 -17.98
CA PHE A 86 5.86 7.76 -18.98
C PHE A 86 5.43 9.14 -18.49
N LEU A 87 4.91 9.23 -17.26
CA LEU A 87 4.48 10.49 -16.67
C LEU A 87 5.65 11.46 -16.46
N ALA A 88 6.84 10.97 -16.12
CA ALA A 88 8.02 11.81 -15.89
C ALA A 88 8.49 12.54 -17.17
N GLU A 89 8.21 11.98 -18.35
CA GLU A 89 8.54 12.55 -19.65
C GLU A 89 7.37 13.35 -20.27
N HIS A 90 6.18 13.26 -19.69
CA HIS A 90 4.98 13.83 -20.29
C HIS A 90 4.94 15.36 -20.16
N PRO A 91 4.70 16.13 -21.25
CA PRO A 91 4.85 17.59 -21.24
C PRO A 91 3.91 18.31 -20.27
N ARG A 92 2.74 17.73 -19.99
CA ARG A 92 1.72 18.27 -19.04
C ARG A 92 1.93 17.82 -17.58
N VAL A 93 3.00 17.10 -17.26
CA VAL A 93 3.32 16.67 -15.90
C VAL A 93 4.47 17.50 -15.37
N GLU A 94 4.30 18.07 -14.18
CA GLU A 94 5.29 18.90 -13.49
C GLU A 94 6.27 18.04 -12.71
N LYS A 95 5.76 17.06 -11.98
CA LYS A 95 6.55 16.23 -11.10
C LYS A 95 5.90 14.87 -10.88
N VAL A 96 6.71 13.82 -10.77
CA VAL A 96 6.25 12.47 -10.44
C VAL A 96 6.83 12.06 -9.09
N TYR A 97 5.99 11.46 -8.26
CA TYR A 97 6.31 10.90 -6.97
C TYR A 97 6.11 9.39 -7.04
N TYR A 98 7.21 8.67 -7.28
CA TYR A 98 7.26 7.22 -7.22
C TYR A 98 8.55 6.77 -6.55
N PRO A 99 8.51 5.98 -5.46
CA PRO A 99 9.72 5.58 -4.72
C PRO A 99 10.77 4.84 -5.55
N GLY A 100 10.37 4.25 -6.70
CA GLY A 100 11.29 3.57 -7.62
C GLY A 100 11.99 4.46 -8.65
N LEU A 101 11.70 5.76 -8.69
CA LEU A 101 12.41 6.71 -9.54
C LEU A 101 13.61 7.33 -8.80
N PRO A 102 14.80 7.43 -9.43
CA PRO A 102 15.96 8.12 -8.84
C PRO A 102 15.72 9.59 -8.48
N SER A 103 14.72 10.23 -9.10
CA SER A 103 14.31 11.60 -8.80
C SER A 103 13.50 11.73 -7.50
N HIS A 104 13.05 10.62 -6.90
CA HIS A 104 12.34 10.64 -5.63
C HIS A 104 13.31 11.02 -4.50
N PRO A 105 12.98 11.98 -3.61
CA PRO A 105 13.90 12.44 -2.57
C PRO A 105 14.38 11.30 -1.65
N ASP A 106 13.50 10.34 -1.37
CA ASP A 106 13.81 9.18 -0.52
C ASP A 106 14.20 7.92 -1.30
N TYR A 107 14.62 8.02 -2.56
CA TYR A 107 14.95 6.85 -3.41
C TYR A 107 15.94 5.89 -2.75
N GLU A 108 17.04 6.41 -2.20
CA GLU A 108 18.04 5.57 -1.53
C GLU A 108 17.56 4.99 -0.20
N LEU A 109 16.65 5.67 0.51
CA LEU A 109 16.01 5.10 1.69
C LEU A 109 15.05 3.98 1.30
N ALA A 110 14.23 4.20 0.27
CA ALA A 110 13.30 3.20 -0.28
C ALA A 110 14.04 1.91 -0.66
N LYS A 111 15.17 2.02 -1.38
CA LYS A 111 16.02 0.87 -1.73
C LYS A 111 16.55 0.10 -0.52
N ARG A 112 16.85 0.79 0.60
CA ARG A 112 17.37 0.13 1.80
C ARG A 112 16.30 -0.66 2.55
N GLN A 113 15.07 -0.16 2.59
CA GLN A 113 14.02 -0.72 3.46
C GLN A 113 12.91 -1.50 2.72
N MET A 114 12.78 -1.32 1.41
CA MET A 114 11.74 -1.92 0.58
C MET A 114 12.36 -2.95 -0.37
N SER A 115 11.72 -4.12 -0.52
CA SER A 115 12.10 -5.14 -1.51
C SER A 115 11.49 -4.93 -2.89
N GLY A 116 10.71 -3.85 -3.05
CA GLY A 116 10.11 -3.36 -4.29
C GLY A 116 9.27 -2.10 -3.99
N PHE A 117 8.90 -1.33 -5.01
CA PHE A 117 8.43 0.06 -4.85
C PHE A 117 6.89 0.23 -4.85
N GLY A 118 6.15 -0.88 -5.00
CA GLY A 118 4.69 -0.87 -4.94
C GLY A 118 4.01 -0.39 -6.23
N GLY A 119 2.67 -0.33 -6.20
CA GLY A 119 1.87 0.03 -7.37
C GLY A 119 1.36 1.47 -7.40
N MET A 120 1.73 2.30 -6.42
CA MET A 120 1.17 3.63 -6.23
C MET A 120 2.05 4.68 -6.89
N VAL A 121 1.48 5.41 -7.84
CA VAL A 121 2.13 6.55 -8.50
C VAL A 121 1.30 7.79 -8.22
N SER A 122 1.96 8.86 -7.80
CA SER A 122 1.34 10.19 -7.71
C SER A 122 2.12 11.16 -8.58
N PHE A 123 1.45 12.17 -9.13
CA PHE A 123 2.11 13.18 -9.94
C PHE A 123 1.38 14.52 -9.82
N GLN A 124 2.11 15.58 -10.10
CA GLN A 124 1.60 16.94 -10.16
C GLN A 124 1.38 17.33 -11.61
N PHE A 125 0.20 17.85 -11.91
CA PHE A 125 -0.15 18.33 -13.24
C PHE A 125 0.36 19.75 -13.46
N LYS A 126 0.76 20.07 -14.71
CA LYS A 126 1.04 21.45 -15.15
C LYS A 126 -0.26 22.13 -15.54
N GLY A 127 -0.74 23.04 -14.70
CA GLY A 127 -1.94 23.83 -14.96
C GLY A 127 -2.72 24.15 -13.69
N VAL A 128 -3.99 24.50 -13.86
CA VAL A 128 -4.91 24.76 -12.77
C VAL A 128 -5.87 23.59 -12.55
N TYR A 129 -6.60 23.61 -11.44
CA TYR A 129 -7.60 22.58 -11.10
C TYR A 129 -8.58 22.29 -12.25
N ALA A 130 -9.09 23.34 -12.92
CA ALA A 130 -9.99 23.21 -14.05
C ALA A 130 -9.41 22.46 -15.27
N ASP A 131 -8.08 22.37 -15.40
CA ASP A 131 -7.43 21.58 -16.45
C ASP A 131 -7.37 20.09 -16.10
N VAL A 132 -7.32 19.77 -14.79
CA VAL A 132 -7.31 18.40 -14.27
C VAL A 132 -8.69 17.77 -14.40
N ASP A 133 -9.76 18.53 -14.13
CA ASP A 133 -11.15 18.06 -14.30
C ASP A 133 -11.48 17.62 -15.73
N LYS A 134 -10.74 18.10 -16.75
CA LYS A 134 -10.93 17.68 -18.15
C LYS A 134 -10.25 16.35 -18.48
N LEU A 135 -9.41 15.84 -17.58
CA LEU A 135 -8.63 14.61 -17.73
C LEU A 135 -9.30 13.40 -17.09
N VAL A 136 -10.20 13.64 -16.14
CA VAL A 136 -10.99 12.65 -15.39
C VAL A 136 -12.38 12.56 -16.00
#